data_AF-A0A922VXD4-F1
#
_entry.id   AF-A0A922VXD4-F1
#
_cell.length_a   1.000
_cell.length_b   1.000
_cell.length_c   1.000
_cell.angle_alpha   90.00
_cell.angle_beta   90.00
_cell.angle_gamma   90.00
#
_symmetry.space_group_name_H-M   'P 1'
#
loop_
_entity.id
_entity.type
_entity.pdbx_description
1 polymer ?
#
loop_
_entity_poly.entity_id
_entity_poly.type
_entity_poly.pdbx_seq_one_letter_code
_entity_poly.pdbx_strand_id
1 'polypeptide(L)'
;MKRLIQRGLMFGNLIEVSSPALVERYNRALKHLTGKTTKLDDFHIDLSGYSPEIGDELNDDLYLNPNGANRQFILLTTAQKDAPLLNIKFSTSRGILTQFIEKNEAQLFALTARDAVAGELQNSVYAADTPAKLFDIRQVTVEADTIGGHVAEAGKLAKLIDRFRHEPDGWRDDVLVAEMIGLAKKTGDVTRVPIALPAMTF
;
A
#
# COMPACT_ATOMS: atom_id res chain seq x y z
N MET A 1 27.86 -7.88 13.42
CA MET A 1 26.56 -7.55 12.79
C MET A 1 25.56 -6.92 13.77
N LYS A 2 25.08 -7.61 14.83
CA LYS A 2 24.14 -7.05 15.84
C LYS A 2 24.50 -5.66 16.39
N ARG A 3 25.78 -5.39 16.65
CA ARG A 3 26.27 -4.08 17.15
C ARG A 3 26.13 -2.93 16.15
N LEU A 4 26.12 -3.21 14.84
CA LEU A 4 25.98 -2.19 13.80
C LEU A 4 24.51 -1.81 13.60
N ILE A 5 23.62 -2.82 13.64
CA ILE A 5 22.16 -2.63 13.63
C ILE A 5 21.72 -1.84 14.87
N GLN A 6 22.15 -2.26 16.07
CA GLN A 6 21.83 -1.56 17.34
C GLN A 6 22.35 -0.12 17.43
N ARG A 7 23.37 0.23 16.64
CA ARG A 7 23.96 1.58 16.62
C ARG A 7 23.42 2.43 15.47
N GLY A 8 22.44 1.93 14.70
CA GLY A 8 21.88 2.60 13.53
C GLY A 8 22.85 2.76 12.36
N LEU A 9 23.97 2.01 12.38
CA LEU A 9 25.03 2.05 11.38
C LEU A 9 24.80 1.04 10.24
N MET A 10 23.90 0.08 10.45
CA MET A 10 23.26 -0.75 9.41
C MET A 10 21.76 -0.52 9.48
N PHE A 11 21.08 -0.40 8.34
CA PHE A 11 19.64 -0.17 8.24
C PHE A 11 19.14 1.12 8.90
N GLY A 12 19.96 2.18 8.93
CA GLY A 12 19.63 3.45 9.59
C GLY A 12 18.23 3.94 9.23
N ASN A 13 17.35 4.03 10.23
CA ASN A 13 15.94 4.40 10.13
C ASN A 13 15.01 3.45 9.36
N LEU A 14 15.42 2.24 9.01
CA LEU A 14 14.45 1.23 8.55
C LEU A 14 13.54 0.79 9.69
N ILE A 15 12.33 0.37 9.33
CA ILE A 15 11.33 -0.09 10.28
C ILE A 15 11.53 -1.59 10.53
N GLU A 16 11.78 -1.96 11.78
CA GLU A 16 11.87 -3.37 12.19
C GLU A 16 10.49 -4.05 12.11
N VAL A 17 10.46 -5.24 11.49
CA VAL A 17 9.30 -6.12 11.42
C VAL A 17 9.69 -7.45 12.04
N SER A 18 9.36 -7.65 13.31
CA SER A 18 9.75 -8.84 14.08
C SER A 18 8.60 -9.57 14.78
N SER A 19 7.39 -8.99 14.80
CA SER A 19 6.23 -9.70 15.36
C SER A 19 5.62 -10.65 14.32
N PRO A 20 5.23 -11.88 14.70
CA PRO A 20 4.64 -12.85 13.76
C PRO A 20 3.43 -12.31 12.99
N ALA A 21 2.59 -11.49 13.65
CA ALA A 21 1.43 -10.87 13.02
C ALA A 21 1.81 -9.86 11.92
N LEU A 22 2.88 -9.07 12.12
CA LEU A 22 3.35 -8.13 11.10
C LEU A 22 4.04 -8.85 9.94
N VAL A 23 4.81 -9.91 10.23
CA VAL A 23 5.41 -10.76 9.19
C VAL A 23 4.32 -11.41 8.33
N GLU A 24 3.26 -11.93 8.95
CA GLU A 24 2.14 -12.52 8.20
C GLU A 24 1.41 -11.47 7.34
N ARG A 25 1.13 -10.27 7.88
CA ARG A 25 0.54 -9.17 7.11
C ARG A 25 1.40 -8.78 5.93
N TYR A 26 2.70 -8.63 6.15
CA TYR A 26 3.65 -8.33 5.09
C TYR A 26 3.67 -9.43 4.03
N ASN A 27 3.71 -10.71 4.43
CA ASN A 27 3.70 -11.84 3.50
C ASN A 27 2.41 -11.92 2.68
N ARG A 28 1.24 -11.59 3.26
CA ARG A 28 -0.01 -11.48 2.50
C ARG A 28 0.08 -10.39 1.43
N ALA A 29 0.66 -9.24 1.74
CA ALA A 29 0.88 -8.16 0.79
C ALA A 29 1.92 -8.50 -0.29
N LEU A 30 3.06 -9.05 0.12
CA LEU A 30 4.11 -9.50 -0.79
C LEU A 30 3.58 -10.53 -1.79
N LYS A 31 2.80 -11.50 -1.31
CA LYS A 31 2.18 -12.52 -2.16
C LYS A 31 1.17 -11.92 -3.13
N HIS A 32 0.38 -10.95 -2.68
CA HIS A 32 -0.58 -10.27 -3.54
C HIS A 32 0.11 -9.50 -4.68
N LEU A 33 1.19 -8.79 -4.37
CA LEU A 33 1.92 -7.95 -5.34
C LEU A 33 2.84 -8.74 -6.27
N THR A 34 3.51 -9.77 -5.74
CA THR A 34 4.64 -10.43 -6.42
C THR A 34 4.46 -11.94 -6.63
N GLY A 35 3.47 -12.54 -5.97
CA GLY A 35 3.30 -14.00 -5.90
C GLY A 35 4.28 -14.71 -4.97
N LYS A 36 5.24 -13.99 -4.37
CA LYS A 36 6.29 -14.55 -3.49
C LYS A 36 5.96 -14.35 -2.00
N THR A 37 6.67 -15.06 -1.13
CA THR A 37 6.63 -14.89 0.33
C THR A 37 8.03 -15.07 0.89
N THR A 38 8.37 -14.34 1.95
CA THR A 38 9.60 -14.54 2.71
C THR A 38 9.43 -15.64 3.77
N LYS A 39 10.51 -16.35 4.08
CA LYS A 39 10.59 -17.30 5.20
C LYS A 39 11.31 -16.71 6.42
N LEU A 40 11.71 -15.44 6.37
CA LEU A 40 12.35 -14.75 7.48
C LEU A 40 11.35 -14.51 8.61
N ASP A 41 11.80 -14.71 9.84
CA ASP A 41 11.02 -14.44 11.06
C ASP A 41 11.11 -12.96 11.48
N ASP A 42 12.15 -12.25 11.05
CA ASP A 42 12.35 -10.82 11.26
C ASP A 42 13.14 -10.19 10.09
N PHE A 43 12.83 -8.92 9.79
CA PHE A 43 13.49 -8.13 8.73
C PHE A 43 13.22 -6.63 8.92
N HIS A 44 13.89 -5.78 8.13
CA HIS A 44 13.69 -4.33 8.16
C HIS A 44 13.14 -3.81 6.83
N ILE A 45 12.18 -2.89 6.89
CA ILE A 45 11.55 -2.31 5.69
C ILE A 45 11.81 -0.81 5.58
N ASP A 46 11.87 -0.33 4.34
CA ASP A 46 12.07 1.07 3.98
C ASP A 46 10.74 1.83 3.83
N LEU A 47 10.80 3.09 3.35
CA LEU A 47 9.61 3.92 3.08
C LEU A 47 8.55 3.19 2.24
N SER A 48 8.96 2.42 1.23
CA SER A 48 8.07 1.67 0.34
C SER A 48 7.70 0.28 0.86
N GLY A 49 8.27 -0.18 1.97
CA GLY A 49 8.12 -1.56 2.41
C GLY A 49 9.17 -2.52 1.84
N TYR A 50 10.17 -2.04 1.10
CA TYR A 50 11.25 -2.89 0.61
C TYR A 50 12.22 -3.24 1.74
N SER A 51 12.61 -4.51 1.81
CA SER A 51 13.59 -5.07 2.72
C SER A 51 14.79 -5.59 1.94
N PRO A 52 16.01 -5.12 2.26
CA PRO A 52 17.23 -5.70 1.72
C PRO A 52 17.38 -7.18 2.04
N GLU A 53 16.99 -7.60 3.26
CA GLU A 53 17.09 -9.01 3.68
C GLU A 53 16.19 -9.92 2.84
N ILE A 54 14.99 -9.46 2.49
CA ILE A 54 14.08 -10.19 1.60
C ILE A 54 14.60 -10.16 0.15
N GLY A 55 15.18 -9.04 -0.28
CA GLY A 55 15.85 -8.94 -1.59
C GLY A 55 16.95 -9.99 -1.75
N ASP A 56 17.78 -10.14 -0.72
CA ASP A 56 18.83 -11.16 -0.64
C ASP A 56 18.25 -12.58 -0.63
N GLU A 57 17.21 -12.85 0.18
CA GLU A 57 16.55 -14.17 0.24
C GLU A 57 15.95 -14.58 -1.11
N LEU A 58 15.30 -13.64 -1.80
CA LEU A 58 14.63 -13.87 -3.07
C LEU A 58 15.59 -13.78 -4.27
N ASN A 59 16.85 -13.38 -4.03
CA ASN A 59 17.84 -13.04 -5.05
C ASN A 59 17.27 -12.05 -6.09
N ASP A 60 16.58 -11.02 -5.60
CA ASP A 60 15.82 -10.05 -6.38
C ASP A 60 15.71 -8.70 -5.64
N ASP A 61 16.66 -7.79 -5.85
CA ASP A 61 16.66 -6.46 -5.23
C ASP A 61 15.53 -5.53 -5.69
N LEU A 62 14.80 -5.93 -6.73
CA LEU A 62 13.73 -5.13 -7.34
C LEU A 62 12.37 -5.80 -7.19
N TYR A 63 12.19 -6.68 -6.20
CA TYR A 63 10.93 -7.42 -6.03
C TYR A 63 9.69 -6.52 -5.80
N LEU A 64 9.84 -5.29 -5.28
CA LEU A 64 8.78 -4.26 -5.23
C LEU A 64 8.93 -3.16 -6.30
N ASN A 65 9.82 -3.31 -7.25
CA ASN A 65 9.97 -2.35 -8.34
C ASN A 65 10.18 -3.08 -9.67
N PRO A 66 9.18 -3.84 -10.13
CA PRO A 66 9.27 -4.59 -11.37
C PRO A 66 9.67 -3.68 -12.53
N ASN A 67 10.68 -4.12 -13.29
CA ASN A 67 11.29 -3.38 -14.41
C ASN A 67 11.83 -1.98 -14.05
N GLY A 68 11.94 -1.65 -12.76
CA GLY A 68 12.43 -0.36 -12.28
C GLY A 68 11.52 0.84 -12.55
N ALA A 69 10.31 0.62 -13.09
CA ALA A 69 9.44 1.68 -13.63
C ALA A 69 8.18 1.92 -12.80
N ASN A 70 7.56 0.85 -12.28
CA ASN A 70 6.33 0.90 -11.49
C ASN A 70 6.63 0.40 -10.09
N ARG A 71 7.02 1.33 -9.21
CA ARG A 71 7.35 0.99 -7.83
C ARG A 71 6.07 0.62 -7.09
N GLN A 72 5.99 -0.63 -6.68
CA GLN A 72 5.01 -1.12 -5.73
C GLN A 72 5.45 -0.76 -4.31
N PHE A 73 4.49 -0.72 -3.39
CA PHE A 73 4.76 -0.47 -1.99
C PHE A 73 3.85 -1.29 -1.07
N ILE A 74 4.36 -1.56 0.13
CA ILE A 74 3.66 -2.21 1.24
C ILE A 74 3.81 -1.29 2.46
N LEU A 75 2.69 -0.78 2.98
CA LEU A 75 2.64 -0.02 4.22
C LEU A 75 2.10 -0.90 5.34
N LEU A 76 2.93 -1.13 6.35
CA LEU A 76 2.56 -1.72 7.63
C LEU A 76 2.32 -0.67 8.71
N THR A 77 2.84 0.55 8.52
CA THR A 77 2.71 1.65 9.47
C THR A 77 2.92 3.00 8.78
N THR A 78 2.31 4.06 9.29
CA THR A 78 2.55 5.44 8.83
C THR A 78 3.94 5.94 9.20
N ALA A 79 4.61 5.32 10.20
CA ALA A 79 5.99 5.65 10.58
C ALA A 79 7.00 5.37 9.46
N GLN A 80 6.64 4.57 8.44
CA GLN A 80 7.47 4.38 7.25
C GLN A 80 7.78 5.70 6.53
N LYS A 81 6.99 6.78 6.71
CA LYS A 81 7.27 8.09 6.11
C LYS A 81 8.64 8.66 6.49
N ASP A 82 9.15 8.31 7.66
CA ASP A 82 10.43 8.79 8.19
C ASP A 82 11.63 7.89 7.79
N ALA A 83 11.35 6.73 7.21
CA ALA A 83 12.37 5.79 6.76
C ALA A 83 13.08 6.28 5.48
N PRO A 84 14.33 5.84 5.22
CA PRO A 84 14.95 6.03 3.92
C PRO A 84 14.15 5.29 2.83
N LEU A 85 14.32 5.67 1.57
CA LEU A 85 13.85 4.89 0.43
C LEU A 85 15.08 4.28 -0.26
N LEU A 86 15.12 2.97 -0.38
CA LEU A 86 16.23 2.24 -0.98
C LEU A 86 15.97 2.01 -2.48
N ASN A 87 17.01 1.58 -3.21
CA ASN A 87 16.95 1.22 -4.65
C ASN A 87 16.25 2.27 -5.53
N ILE A 88 16.41 3.57 -5.23
CA ILE A 88 15.71 4.65 -5.91
C ILE A 88 16.11 4.70 -7.40
N LYS A 89 15.13 4.56 -8.30
CA LYS A 89 15.28 4.82 -9.74
C LYS A 89 14.82 6.23 -10.15
N PHE A 90 13.77 6.73 -9.50
CA PHE A 90 13.25 8.09 -9.69
C PHE A 90 13.31 8.88 -8.38
N SER A 91 13.97 10.03 -8.39
CA SER A 91 14.11 10.89 -7.20
C SER A 91 12.78 11.41 -6.67
N THR A 92 11.75 11.51 -7.53
CA THR A 92 10.39 11.93 -7.18
C THR A 92 9.66 10.91 -6.31
N SER A 93 10.00 9.62 -6.38
CA SER A 93 9.27 8.55 -5.67
C SER A 93 9.20 8.77 -4.16
N ARG A 94 10.29 9.25 -3.55
CA ARG A 94 10.32 9.53 -2.10
C ARG A 94 9.30 10.60 -1.72
N GLY A 95 9.27 11.71 -2.46
CA GLY A 95 8.36 12.82 -2.21
C GLY A 95 6.90 12.44 -2.41
N ILE A 96 6.60 11.62 -3.43
CA ILE A 96 5.24 11.12 -3.71
C ILE A 96 4.75 10.23 -2.57
N LEU A 97 5.55 9.23 -2.17
CA LEU A 97 5.17 8.30 -1.08
C LEU A 97 5.01 9.03 0.25
N THR A 98 5.91 9.95 0.58
CA THR A 98 5.83 10.73 1.82
C THR A 98 4.54 11.57 1.86
N GLN A 99 4.25 12.32 0.78
CA GLN A 99 3.02 13.10 0.68
C GLN A 99 1.76 12.23 0.70
N PHE A 100 1.80 11.04 0.08
CA PHE A 100 0.68 10.10 0.14
C PHE A 100 0.40 9.65 1.57
N ILE A 101 1.45 9.31 2.33
CA ILE A 101 1.29 8.90 3.73
C ILE A 101 0.78 10.08 4.58
N GLU A 102 1.35 11.26 4.43
CA GLU A 102 0.96 12.46 5.21
C GLU A 102 -0.48 12.89 4.93
N LYS A 103 -0.90 12.94 3.66
CA LYS A 103 -2.27 13.36 3.31
C LYS A 103 -3.34 12.36 3.76
N ASN A 104 -2.98 11.10 3.90
CA ASN A 104 -3.91 10.02 4.27
C ASN A 104 -3.60 9.41 5.65
N GLU A 105 -2.86 10.13 6.51
CA GLU A 105 -2.27 9.55 7.72
C GLU A 105 -3.33 8.94 8.65
N ALA A 106 -4.47 9.61 8.84
CA ALA A 106 -5.55 9.11 9.68
C ALA A 106 -6.17 7.81 9.13
N GLN A 107 -6.43 7.77 7.82
CA GLN A 107 -7.00 6.60 7.15
C GLN A 107 -6.01 5.43 7.13
N LEU A 108 -4.76 5.70 6.76
CA LEU A 108 -3.70 4.70 6.72
C LEU A 108 -3.40 4.15 8.11
N PHE A 109 -3.40 4.99 9.16
CA PHE A 109 -3.23 4.52 10.54
C PHE A 109 -4.35 3.54 10.94
N ALA A 110 -5.61 3.86 10.59
CA ALA A 110 -6.74 2.97 10.87
C ALA A 110 -6.68 1.65 10.07
N LEU A 111 -6.28 1.71 8.80
CA LEU A 111 -6.13 0.53 7.94
C LEU A 111 -4.98 -0.37 8.40
N THR A 112 -3.79 0.21 8.60
CA THR A 112 -2.56 -0.49 9.00
C THR A 112 -2.64 -1.14 10.37
N ALA A 113 -3.55 -0.67 11.24
CA ALA A 113 -3.87 -1.36 12.50
C ALA A 113 -4.41 -2.78 12.28
N ARG A 114 -5.13 -3.02 11.18
CA ARG A 114 -5.80 -4.30 10.88
C ARG A 114 -5.12 -5.09 9.77
N ASP A 115 -4.71 -4.43 8.70
CA ASP A 115 -4.14 -5.09 7.53
C ASP A 115 -3.05 -4.24 6.86
N ALA A 116 -2.20 -4.86 6.05
CA ALA A 116 -1.26 -4.12 5.22
C ALA A 116 -1.99 -3.35 4.11
N VAL A 117 -1.51 -2.14 3.79
CA VAL A 117 -1.93 -1.41 2.60
C VAL A 117 -0.89 -1.64 1.51
N ALA A 118 -1.30 -2.17 0.38
CA ALA A 118 -0.46 -2.41 -0.78
C ALA A 118 -0.88 -1.51 -1.94
N GLY A 119 0.08 -1.13 -2.77
CA GLY A 119 -0.22 -0.24 -3.89
C GLY A 119 0.95 -0.10 -4.84
N GLU A 120 0.77 0.79 -5.82
CA GLU A 120 1.80 1.12 -6.79
C GLU A 120 1.81 2.60 -7.15
N LEU A 121 3.01 3.08 -7.47
CA LEU A 121 3.21 4.33 -8.20
C LEU A 121 3.03 4.01 -9.69
N GLN A 122 1.79 4.12 -10.16
CA GLN A 122 1.42 3.82 -11.52
C GLN A 122 1.85 4.97 -12.44
N ASN A 123 2.68 4.63 -13.41
CA ASN A 123 3.14 5.54 -14.45
C ASN A 123 2.51 5.16 -15.79
N SER A 124 2.50 6.11 -16.74
CA SER A 124 2.08 5.86 -18.13
C SER A 124 3.00 4.88 -18.89
N VAL A 125 4.12 4.47 -18.31
CA VAL A 125 5.17 3.69 -18.95
C VAL A 125 5.47 2.42 -18.15
N TYR A 126 5.40 1.27 -18.80
CA TYR A 126 5.63 -0.04 -18.18
C TYR A 126 7.11 -0.37 -17.90
N ALA A 127 8.04 0.20 -18.68
CA ALA A 127 9.48 0.03 -18.52
C ALA A 127 10.25 1.22 -19.08
N ALA A 128 11.28 1.69 -18.38
CA ALA A 128 12.16 2.78 -18.80
C ALA A 128 13.53 2.24 -19.28
N ASP A 129 13.51 1.40 -20.30
CA ASP A 129 14.70 0.75 -20.90
C ASP A 129 15.56 1.70 -21.76
N THR A 130 14.99 2.83 -22.20
CA THR A 130 15.66 3.82 -23.04
C THR A 130 15.39 5.23 -22.52
N PRO A 131 16.34 6.18 -22.68
CA PRO A 131 16.15 7.56 -22.24
C PRO A 131 14.92 8.24 -22.86
N ALA A 132 14.53 7.85 -24.08
CA ALA A 132 13.36 8.40 -24.77
C ALA A 132 12.05 8.14 -23.99
N LYS A 133 11.90 6.95 -23.40
CA LYS A 133 10.71 6.59 -22.62
C LYS A 133 10.53 7.40 -21.34
N LEU A 134 11.57 8.07 -20.85
CA LEU A 134 11.45 8.98 -19.70
C LEU A 134 10.56 10.19 -20.03
N PHE A 135 10.55 10.63 -21.29
CA PHE A 135 9.70 11.74 -21.74
C PHE A 135 8.21 11.34 -21.88
N ASP A 136 7.92 10.03 -21.88
CA ASP A 136 6.55 9.52 -21.93
C ASP A 136 5.90 9.45 -20.54
N ILE A 137 6.70 9.63 -19.46
CA ILE A 137 6.20 9.74 -18.08
C ILE A 137 5.62 11.15 -17.90
N ARG A 138 4.31 11.28 -18.10
CA ARG A 138 3.60 12.57 -17.99
C ARG A 138 2.99 12.79 -16.61
N GLN A 139 2.63 11.70 -15.95
CA GLN A 139 1.82 11.71 -14.74
C GLN A 139 2.14 10.47 -13.92
N VAL A 140 2.19 10.64 -12.60
CA VAL A 140 2.27 9.53 -11.65
C VAL A 140 1.00 9.51 -10.82
N THR A 141 0.32 8.37 -10.80
CA THR A 141 -0.88 8.16 -9.97
C THR A 141 -0.58 7.14 -8.90
N VAL A 142 -0.94 7.45 -7.65
CA VAL A 142 -0.85 6.49 -6.54
C VAL A 142 -2.14 5.69 -6.47
N GLU A 143 -2.05 4.39 -6.68
CA GLU A 143 -3.13 3.43 -6.46
C GLU A 143 -2.82 2.59 -5.22
N ALA A 144 -3.79 2.46 -4.31
CA ALA A 144 -3.60 1.76 -3.04
C ALA A 144 -4.89 1.11 -2.55
N ASP A 145 -4.80 -0.11 -2.04
CA ASP A 145 -5.86 -0.80 -1.29
C ASP A 145 -5.24 -1.70 -0.21
N THR A 146 -6.06 -2.14 0.72
CA THR A 146 -5.72 -3.28 1.59
C THR A 146 -5.81 -4.59 0.83
N ILE A 147 -5.17 -5.65 1.35
CA ILE A 147 -5.22 -6.99 0.73
C ILE A 147 -6.64 -7.56 0.71
N GLY A 148 -7.45 -7.23 1.73
CA GLY A 148 -8.87 -7.58 1.78
C GLY A 148 -9.75 -6.78 0.81
N GLY A 149 -9.23 -5.80 0.07
CA GLY A 149 -10.01 -4.93 -0.80
C GLY A 149 -10.94 -3.97 -0.04
N HIS A 150 -10.62 -3.65 1.21
CA HIS A 150 -11.47 -2.85 2.09
C HIS A 150 -11.73 -1.44 1.55
N VAL A 151 -10.79 -0.82 0.83
CA VAL A 151 -10.99 0.52 0.25
C VAL A 151 -11.95 0.43 -0.94
N ALA A 152 -11.74 -0.52 -1.85
CA ALA A 152 -12.65 -0.76 -2.97
C ALA A 152 -14.06 -1.16 -2.52
N GLU A 153 -14.18 -2.06 -1.55
CA GLU A 153 -15.47 -2.47 -0.97
C GLU A 153 -16.16 -1.31 -0.23
N ALA A 154 -15.41 -0.45 0.46
CA ALA A 154 -15.97 0.73 1.12
C ALA A 154 -16.50 1.75 0.10
N GLY A 155 -15.79 1.97 -1.00
CA GLY A 155 -16.25 2.81 -2.10
C GLY A 155 -17.53 2.28 -2.76
N LYS A 156 -17.67 0.95 -2.91
CA LYS A 156 -18.91 0.32 -3.38
C LYS A 156 -20.05 0.56 -2.39
N LEU A 157 -19.82 0.33 -1.11
CA LEU A 157 -20.83 0.54 -0.07
C LEU A 157 -21.30 2.01 -0.02
N ALA A 158 -20.39 2.98 -0.16
CA ALA A 158 -20.74 4.39 -0.23
C ALA A 158 -21.69 4.70 -1.41
N LYS A 159 -21.42 4.15 -2.60
CA LYS A 159 -22.30 4.30 -3.77
C LYS A 159 -23.67 3.68 -3.55
N LEU A 160 -23.75 2.51 -2.91
CA LEU A 160 -25.02 1.87 -2.58
C LEU A 160 -25.81 2.67 -1.53
N ILE A 161 -25.13 3.25 -0.54
CA ILE A 161 -25.74 4.17 0.43
C ILE A 161 -26.30 5.41 -0.26
N ASP A 162 -25.57 5.99 -1.21
CA ASP A 162 -26.05 7.15 -1.98
C ASP A 162 -27.26 6.77 -2.83
N ARG A 163 -27.23 5.62 -3.50
CA ARG A 163 -28.36 5.06 -4.24
C ARG A 163 -29.58 4.87 -3.35
N PHE A 164 -29.40 4.23 -2.20
CA PHE A 164 -30.45 4.02 -1.19
C PHE A 164 -31.09 5.34 -0.73
N ARG A 165 -30.32 6.42 -0.61
CA ARG A 165 -30.80 7.73 -0.15
C ARG A 165 -31.50 8.56 -1.21
N HIS A 166 -31.11 8.42 -2.48
CA HIS A 166 -31.55 9.33 -3.55
C HIS A 166 -32.52 8.69 -4.54
N GLU A 167 -32.54 7.35 -4.70
CA GLU A 167 -33.49 6.70 -5.60
C GLU A 167 -34.90 6.65 -4.99
N PRO A 168 -35.95 6.96 -5.79
CA PRO A 168 -37.33 6.69 -5.39
C PRO A 168 -37.49 5.21 -5.05
N ASP A 169 -38.08 4.90 -3.90
CA ASP A 169 -38.27 3.54 -3.38
C ASP A 169 -36.99 2.71 -3.16
N GLY A 170 -35.79 3.31 -3.18
CA GLY A 170 -34.53 2.60 -2.92
C GLY A 170 -34.48 1.92 -1.54
N TRP A 171 -35.28 2.41 -0.57
CA TRP A 171 -35.44 1.80 0.74
C TRP A 171 -36.24 0.49 0.75
N ARG A 172 -36.94 0.17 -0.34
CA ARG A 172 -37.75 -1.06 -0.52
C ARG A 172 -37.02 -2.13 -1.34
N ASP A 173 -35.83 -1.82 -1.87
CA ASP A 173 -35.03 -2.76 -2.65
C ASP A 173 -34.28 -3.69 -1.68
N ASP A 174 -34.90 -4.84 -1.38
CA ASP A 174 -34.33 -5.86 -0.48
C ASP A 174 -32.98 -6.40 -0.99
N VAL A 175 -32.74 -6.37 -2.31
CA VAL A 175 -31.47 -6.80 -2.91
C VAL A 175 -30.38 -5.77 -2.62
N LEU A 176 -30.69 -4.48 -2.79
CA LEU A 176 -29.80 -3.37 -2.43
C LEU A 176 -29.42 -3.42 -0.95
N VAL A 177 -30.39 -3.61 -0.05
CA VAL A 177 -30.16 -3.70 1.40
C VAL A 177 -29.30 -4.93 1.75
N ALA A 178 -29.56 -6.08 1.14
CA ALA A 178 -28.77 -7.30 1.37
C ALA A 178 -27.31 -7.12 0.92
N GLU A 179 -27.08 -6.48 -0.23
CA GLU A 179 -25.74 -6.17 -0.74
C GLU A 179 -24.99 -5.21 0.21
N MET A 180 -25.68 -4.17 0.69
CA MET A 180 -25.13 -3.23 1.69
C MET A 180 -24.72 -3.93 2.99
N ILE A 181 -25.56 -4.83 3.53
CA ILE A 181 -25.23 -5.60 4.75
C ILE A 181 -24.02 -6.51 4.51
N GLY A 182 -23.94 -7.15 3.33
CA GLY A 182 -22.81 -8.00 2.96
C GLY A 182 -21.48 -7.23 2.95
N LEU A 183 -21.47 -6.04 2.35
CA LEU A 183 -20.29 -5.18 2.30
C LEU A 183 -19.94 -4.60 3.69
N ALA A 184 -20.93 -4.13 4.45
CA ALA A 184 -20.71 -3.56 5.78
C ALA A 184 -20.08 -4.55 6.77
N LYS A 185 -20.36 -5.86 6.63
CA LYS A 185 -19.69 -6.91 7.44
C LYS A 185 -18.18 -6.98 7.19
N LYS A 186 -17.73 -6.62 5.99
CA LYS A 186 -16.32 -6.69 5.59
C LYS A 186 -15.58 -5.37 5.82
N THR A 187 -16.24 -4.24 5.55
CA THR A 187 -15.63 -2.90 5.59
C THR A 187 -15.85 -2.18 6.91
N GLY A 188 -16.88 -2.56 7.68
CA GLY A 188 -17.33 -1.83 8.86
C GLY A 188 -18.24 -0.65 8.52
N ASP A 189 -18.43 0.26 9.48
CA ASP A 189 -19.29 1.44 9.30
C ASP A 189 -18.55 2.57 8.55
N VAL A 190 -18.66 2.55 7.23
CA VAL A 190 -18.07 3.54 6.32
C VAL A 190 -18.68 4.94 6.44
N THR A 191 -19.81 5.10 7.14
CA THR A 191 -20.43 6.41 7.35
C THR A 191 -19.80 7.17 8.52
N ARG A 192 -19.27 6.44 9.50
CA ARG A 192 -18.55 7.02 10.64
C ARG A 192 -17.05 7.08 10.42
N VAL A 193 -16.49 6.09 9.72
CA VAL A 193 -15.06 6.03 9.40
C VAL A 193 -14.94 5.82 7.89
N PRO A 194 -14.95 6.89 7.08
CA PRO A 194 -14.80 6.76 5.64
C PRO A 194 -13.40 6.22 5.30
N ILE A 195 -13.36 4.98 4.80
CA ILE A 195 -12.15 4.31 4.32
C ILE A 195 -12.00 4.63 2.84
N ALA A 196 -11.52 5.84 2.53
CA ALA A 196 -11.25 6.27 1.17
C ALA A 196 -9.80 6.74 1.06
N LEU A 197 -9.07 6.20 0.10
CA LEU A 197 -7.76 6.68 -0.34
C LEU A 197 -7.98 7.40 -1.68
N PRO A 198 -8.13 8.73 -1.71
CA PRO A 198 -8.30 9.44 -2.97
C PRO A 198 -7.10 9.21 -3.88
N ALA A 199 -7.36 8.98 -5.17
CA ALA A 199 -6.31 8.88 -6.17
C ALA A 199 -5.49 10.18 -6.16
N MET A 200 -4.20 10.06 -5.88
CA MET A 200 -3.28 11.19 -5.86
C MET A 200 -2.46 11.19 -7.13
N THR A 201 -2.49 12.33 -7.82
CA THR A 201 -1.81 12.56 -9.09
C THR A 201 -0.75 13.62 -8.93
N PHE A 202 0.42 13.39 -9.54
CA PHE A 202 1.58 14.27 -9.56
C PHE A 202 2.08 14.49 -10.98
#